data_AF-A0A1F5NHT0-F1
#
_entry.id   AF-A0A1F5NHT0-F1
#
_cell.length_a   1.000
_cell.length_b   1.000
_cell.length_c   1.000
_cell.angle_alpha   90.00
_cell.angle_beta   90.00
_cell.angle_gamma   90.00
#
_symmetry.space_group_name_H-M   'P 1'
#
loop_
_entity.id
_entity.type
_entity.pdbx_description
1 polymer ?
#
loop_
_entity_poly.entity_id
_entity_poly.type
_entity_poly.pdbx_seq_one_letter_code
_entity_poly.pdbx_strand_id
1 'polypeptide(L)'
;MLACISCGKSKNTVNFSRHKKGSSGAGGNWALRAPISKRYQRPNLHMFKGKKYCTKCLRTLKKSLPVQYKTESLSAPVVSASA
;
A
#
# COMPACT_ATOMS: atom_id res chain seq x y z
N MET A 1 -12.87 13.03 2.72
CA MET A 1 -13.01 11.70 2.08
C MET A 1 -11.68 10.95 2.17
N LEU A 2 -11.63 9.70 2.65
CA LEU A 2 -10.41 8.88 2.67
C LEU A 2 -10.16 8.29 1.27
N ALA A 3 -9.49 9.07 0.42
CA ALA A 3 -9.15 8.69 -0.94
C ALA A 3 -7.68 9.03 -1.24
N CYS A 4 -7.09 8.33 -2.21
CA CYS A 4 -5.79 8.73 -2.75
C CYS A 4 -5.94 10.04 -3.53
N ILE A 5 -5.08 11.02 -3.25
CA ILE A 5 -5.12 12.33 -3.92
C ILE A 5 -4.76 12.23 -5.41
N SER A 6 -3.85 11.33 -5.77
CA SER A 6 -3.39 11.19 -7.16
C SER A 6 -4.36 10.44 -8.08
N CYS A 7 -5.00 9.36 -7.61
CA CYS A 7 -5.83 8.51 -8.46
C CYS A 7 -7.28 8.36 -7.98
N GLY A 8 -7.70 9.09 -6.95
CA GLY A 8 -9.06 9.04 -6.40
C GLY A 8 -9.44 7.73 -5.72
N LYS A 9 -8.52 6.76 -5.63
CA LYS A 9 -8.81 5.41 -5.10
C LYS A 9 -9.37 5.50 -3.69
N SER A 10 -10.61 5.04 -3.52
CA SER A 10 -11.38 5.12 -2.29
C SER A 10 -11.98 3.76 -1.94
N LYS A 11 -12.85 3.70 -0.92
CA LYS A 11 -13.52 2.47 -0.49
C LYS A 11 -14.33 1.88 -1.65
N ASN A 12 -14.26 0.57 -1.84
CA ASN A 12 -15.10 -0.16 -2.79
C ASN A 12 -16.00 -1.15 -2.04
N THR A 13 -17.22 -1.33 -2.53
CA THR A 13 -18.15 -2.35 -2.03
C THR A 13 -18.12 -3.52 -3.00
N VAL A 14 -17.67 -4.68 -2.54
CA VAL A 14 -17.54 -5.88 -3.37
C VAL A 14 -18.45 -6.99 -2.87
N ASN A 15 -18.97 -7.76 -3.81
CA ASN A 15 -19.64 -9.02 -3.51
C ASN A 15 -18.57 -10.08 -3.22
N PHE A 16 -18.66 -10.70 -2.04
CA PHE A 16 -17.71 -11.71 -1.58
C PHE A 16 -18.45 -13.01 -1.24
N SER A 17 -18.04 -14.08 -1.88
CA SER A 17 -18.46 -15.45 -1.59
C SER A 17 -17.22 -16.32 -1.38
N ARG A 18 -17.18 -17.07 -0.26
CA ARG A 18 -16.11 -18.04 -0.03
C ARG A 18 -16.71 -19.41 0.21
N HIS A 19 -16.35 -20.29 -0.71
CA HIS A 19 -16.58 -21.72 -0.66
C HIS A 19 -15.62 -22.36 0.37
N LYS A 20 -16.13 -22.93 1.46
CA LYS A 20 -15.28 -23.71 2.40
C LYS A 20 -15.19 -25.16 1.92
N LYS A 21 -14.05 -25.82 2.14
CA LYS A 21 -13.89 -27.27 1.94
C LYS A 21 -14.93 -28.00 2.80
N GLY A 22 -15.79 -28.81 2.17
CA GLY A 22 -16.94 -29.48 2.83
C GLY A 22 -18.23 -28.67 2.92
N SER A 23 -18.25 -27.40 2.49
CA SER A 23 -19.47 -26.57 2.48
C SER A 23 -20.45 -26.93 1.37
N SER A 24 -20.02 -27.74 0.42
CA SER A 24 -20.84 -28.44 -0.56
C SER A 24 -20.64 -29.91 -0.25
N GLY A 25 -21.74 -30.63 0.01
CA GLY A 25 -21.76 -31.98 0.58
C GLY A 25 -20.73 -32.93 -0.03
N ALA A 26 -20.34 -33.91 0.78
CA ALA A 26 -19.18 -34.80 0.64
C ALA A 26 -19.13 -35.70 -0.62
N GLY A 27 -19.27 -35.15 -1.83
CA GLY A 27 -19.41 -35.92 -3.07
C GLY A 27 -18.98 -35.21 -4.36
N GLY A 28 -18.15 -34.17 -4.29
CA GLY A 28 -17.43 -33.66 -5.47
C GLY A 28 -18.18 -32.68 -6.38
N ASN A 29 -19.50 -32.53 -6.25
CA ASN A 29 -20.25 -31.51 -6.99
C ASN A 29 -20.66 -30.34 -6.08
N TRP A 30 -20.25 -29.14 -6.45
CA TRP A 30 -20.60 -27.88 -5.78
C TRP A 30 -22.08 -27.53 -6.04
N ALA A 31 -23.00 -28.31 -5.49
CA ALA A 31 -24.43 -28.27 -5.83
C ALA A 31 -25.10 -26.90 -5.62
N LEU A 32 -24.55 -26.04 -4.74
CA LEU A 32 -25.08 -24.71 -4.44
C LEU A 32 -23.96 -23.67 -4.37
N ARG A 33 -24.25 -22.46 -4.88
CA ARG A 33 -23.37 -21.30 -4.81
C ARG A 33 -23.23 -20.86 -3.35
N ALA A 34 -22.00 -20.54 -2.91
CA ALA A 34 -21.78 -20.04 -1.57
C ALA A 34 -22.49 -18.68 -1.36
N PRO A 35 -22.98 -18.39 -0.15
CA PRO A 35 -23.69 -17.15 0.13
C PRO A 35 -22.82 -15.94 -0.21
N ILE A 36 -23.43 -14.98 -0.90
CA ILE A 36 -22.78 -13.74 -1.33
C ILE A 36 -23.03 -12.68 -0.27
N SER A 37 -21.96 -12.27 0.40
CA SER A 37 -21.97 -11.16 1.37
C SER A 37 -21.39 -9.89 0.74
N LYS A 38 -21.93 -8.71 1.06
CA LYS A 38 -21.30 -7.44 0.69
C LYS A 38 -20.18 -7.14 1.69
N ARG A 39 -18.97 -6.86 1.19
CA ARG A 39 -17.84 -6.43 2.02
C ARG A 39 -17.24 -5.12 1.51
N TYR A 40 -16.78 -4.30 2.45
CA TYR A 40 -16.06 -3.08 2.14
C TYR A 40 -14.56 -3.36 2.02
N GLN A 41 -13.99 -3.04 0.87
CA GLN A 41 -12.54 -3.03 0.67
C GLN A 41 -12.04 -1.59 0.78
N ARG A 42 -11.23 -1.34 1.81
CA ARG A 42 -10.58 -0.04 2.01
C ARG A 42 -9.18 -0.07 1.37
N PRO A 43 -8.79 0.95 0.60
CA PRO A 43 -7.43 1.04 0.10
C PRO A 43 -6.46 1.32 1.26
N ASN A 44 -5.28 0.70 1.23
CA ASN A 44 -4.19 1.07 2.12
C ASN A 44 -3.59 2.40 1.66
N LEU A 45 -3.93 3.47 2.38
CA LEU A 45 -3.48 4.83 2.10
C LEU A 45 -2.36 5.21 3.08
N HIS A 46 -1.24 5.66 2.51
CA HIS A 46 -0.06 6.13 3.25
C HIS A 46 0.04 7.64 3.18
N MET A 47 0.60 8.25 4.23
CA MET A 47 0.89 9.67 4.25
C MET A 47 2.28 9.95 3.67
N PHE A 48 2.38 10.95 2.81
CA PHE A 48 3.64 11.45 2.25
C PHE A 48 3.53 12.95 2.00
N LYS A 49 4.46 13.75 2.57
CA LYS A 49 4.44 15.23 2.49
C LYS A 49 3.05 15.83 2.81
N GLY A 50 2.40 15.38 3.89
CA GLY A 50 1.08 15.84 4.32
C GLY A 50 -0.10 15.38 3.46
N LYS A 51 0.13 14.59 2.40
CA LYS A 51 -0.89 14.13 1.45
C LYS A 51 -1.07 12.60 1.53
N LYS A 52 -2.29 12.10 1.30
CA LYS A 52 -2.62 10.66 1.33
C LYS A 52 -2.52 10.03 -0.06
N TYR A 53 -1.76 8.94 -0.16
CA TYR A 53 -1.53 8.20 -1.41
C TYR A 53 -1.73 6.70 -1.24
N CYS A 54 -2.25 6.03 -2.27
CA CYS A 54 -2.20 4.57 -2.30
C CYS A 54 -0.76 4.08 -2.56
N THR A 55 -0.48 2.83 -2.22
CA THR A 55 0.83 2.19 -2.44
C THR A 55 1.37 2.35 -3.87
N LYS A 56 0.51 2.19 -4.89
CA LYS A 56 0.88 2.32 -6.30
C LYS A 56 1.37 3.74 -6.64
N CYS A 57 0.59 4.76 -6.27
CA CYS A 57 0.93 6.16 -6.51
C CYS A 57 2.14 6.59 -5.67
N LEU A 58 2.29 6.09 -4.44
CA LEU A 58 3.44 6.41 -3.62
C LEU A 58 4.74 5.88 -4.23
N ARG A 59 4.72 4.68 -4.83
CA ARG A 59 5.90 4.11 -5.52
C ARG A 59 6.32 4.96 -6.72
N THR A 60 5.36 5.42 -7.53
CA THR A 60 5.68 6.27 -8.69
C THR A 60 6.22 7.63 -8.24
N LEU A 61 5.60 8.25 -7.23
CA LEU A 61 6.05 9.53 -6.70
C LEU A 61 7.44 9.48 -6.05
N LYS A 62 7.79 8.38 -5.38
CA LYS A 62 9.13 8.23 -4.79
C LYS A 62 10.21 8.02 -5.84
N LYS A 63 9.89 7.33 -6.95
CA LYS A 63 10.84 7.10 -8.05
C LYS A 63 11.19 8.38 -8.81
N SER A 64 10.26 9.32 -8.93
CA SER A 64 10.51 10.60 -9.61
C SER A 64 11.32 11.60 -8.78
N LEU A 65 11.57 11.31 -7.50
CA LEU A 65 12.38 12.19 -6.68
C LEU A 65 13.86 11.82 -6.87
N PRO A 66 14.74 12.80 -7.16
CA PRO A 66 16.17 12.54 -7.18
C PRO A 66 16.57 12.00 -5.81
N VAL A 67 17.29 10.88 -5.81
CA VAL A 67 17.86 10.30 -4.59
C VAL A 67 18.87 11.29 -4.07
N GLN A 68 18.47 12.07 -3.06
CA GLN A 68 19.40 12.90 -2.30
C GLN A 68 20.23 11.93 -1.46
N TYR A 69 21.41 11.55 -1.97
CA TYR A 69 22.39 10.87 -1.13
C TYR A 69 22.80 11.89 -0.07
N LYS A 70 22.65 11.50 1.20
CA LYS A 70 23.13 12.31 2.32
C LYS A 70 24.65 12.21 2.28
N THR A 71 25.32 13.18 1.66
CA THR A 71 26.77 13.35 1.82
C THR A 71 27.01 13.74 3.27
N GLU A 72 27.29 12.76 4.12
CA GLU A 72 27.90 13.02 5.42
C GLU A 72 29.25 13.67 5.15
N SER A 73 29.31 14.98 5.38
CA SER A 73 30.55 15.73 5.38
C SER A 73 31.45 15.18 6.49
N LEU A 74 32.41 14.34 6.14
CA LEU A 74 33.54 14.05 7.03
C LEU A 74 34.30 15.37 7.23
N SER A 75 34.13 15.97 8.40
CA SER A 75 34.99 17.04 8.86
C SER A 75 36.42 16.50 8.99
N ALA A 76 37.33 16.99 8.16
CA ALA A 76 38.75 16.72 8.30
C ALA A 76 39.24 17.24 9.67
N PRO A 77 40.07 16.49 10.42
CA PRO A 77 40.69 17.02 11.62
C PRO A 77 41.66 18.12 11.22
N VAL A 78 41.45 19.32 11.77
CA VAL A 78 42.36 20.46 11.65
C VAL A 78 43.61 20.10 12.45
N VAL A 79 44.67 19.62 11.79
CA VAL A 79 45.97 19.42 12.43
C VAL A 79 46.66 20.77 12.45
N SER A 80 46.47 21.52 13.55
CA SER A 80 47.27 22.71 13.84
C SER A 80 48.71 22.30 14.13
N ALA A 81 49.58 22.40 13.12
CA ALA A 81 51.02 22.41 13.33
C ALA A 81 51.41 23.82 13.81
N SER A 82 51.64 23.97 15.11
CA SER A 82 52.32 25.15 15.67
C SER A 82 53.83 24.92 15.58
N ALA A 83 54.51 25.84 14.89
CA ALA A 83 55.96 25.93 14.76
C ALA A 83 56.60 26.62 15.97
#